data_AF-A0A925G5B7-F1
#
_entry.id   AF-A0A925G5B7-F1
#
_cell.length_a   1.000
_cell.length_b   1.000
_cell.length_c   1.000
_cell.angle_alpha   90.00
_cell.angle_beta   90.00
_cell.angle_gamma   90.00
#
_symmetry.space_group_name_H-M   'P 1'
#
loop_
_entity.id
_entity.type
_entity.pdbx_description
1 polymer ?
#
loop_
_entity_poly.entity_id
_entity_poly.type
_entity_poly.pdbx_seq_one_letter_code
_entity_poly.pdbx_strand_id
1 'polypeptide(L)'
;MRAGIDTITREWINRVEADPYLHSDDPLTLSQLIDHVPQMLDELCTLLAHEGEPDFKSVRAASSHGYTRSLAGYSLTELLRELELLRDCVFNFVAEKEVQHNVSRAGTIRALRTVNHYFGEDTIFVVEHYLQRNARQRDKAD
;
A
#
# COMPACT_ATOMS: atom_id res chain seq x y z
N MET A 1 5.17 -1.61 15.42
CA MET A 1 4.48 -1.80 14.12
C MET A 1 4.03 -3.24 13.92
N ARG A 2 4.93 -4.23 13.91
CA ARG A 2 4.60 -5.64 13.58
C ARG A 2 3.45 -6.25 14.41
N ALA A 3 3.40 -6.01 15.72
CA ALA A 3 2.30 -6.46 16.58
C ALA A 3 0.93 -5.78 16.30
N GLY A 4 0.91 -4.74 15.44
CA GLY A 4 -0.28 -4.01 15.05
C GLY A 4 -0.74 -4.26 13.62
N ILE A 5 -0.10 -5.17 12.88
CA ILE A 5 -0.46 -5.50 11.49
C ILE A 5 -1.94 -5.89 11.42
N ASP A 6 -2.39 -6.83 12.25
CA ASP A 6 -3.79 -7.26 12.27
C ASP A 6 -4.77 -6.12 12.55
N THR A 7 -4.39 -5.17 13.40
CA THR A 7 -5.22 -4.00 13.71
C THR A 7 -5.33 -3.07 12.52
N ILE A 8 -4.20 -2.78 11.85
CA ILE A 8 -4.18 -1.94 10.65
C ILE A 8 -4.96 -2.60 9.51
N THR A 9 -4.76 -3.90 9.29
CA THR A 9 -5.46 -4.66 8.25
C THR A 9 -6.96 -4.64 8.47
N ARG A 10 -7.43 -4.89 9.71
CA ARG A 10 -8.87 -4.84 10.03
C ARG A 10 -9.46 -3.44 9.83
N GLU A 11 -8.77 -2.41 10.29
CA GLU A 11 -9.23 -1.03 10.11
C GLU A 11 -9.32 -0.67 8.63
N TRP A 12 -8.31 -1.04 7.85
CA TRP A 12 -8.31 -0.81 6.41
C TRP A 12 -9.45 -1.56 5.71
N ILE A 13 -9.70 -2.84 6.05
CA ILE A 13 -10.84 -3.61 5.51
C ILE A 13 -12.16 -2.87 5.79
N ASN A 14 -12.39 -2.44 7.03
CA ASN A 14 -13.61 -1.71 7.39
C ASN A 14 -13.78 -0.42 6.57
N ARG A 15 -12.69 0.30 6.30
CA ARG A 15 -12.73 1.56 5.52
C ARG A 15 -12.93 1.30 4.04
N VAL A 16 -12.38 0.22 3.50
CA VAL A 16 -12.63 -0.22 2.13
C VAL A 16 -14.11 -0.61 1.96
N GLU A 17 -14.65 -1.41 2.88
CA GLU A 17 -16.06 -1.83 2.88
C GLU A 17 -17.03 -0.64 3.01
N ALA A 18 -16.61 0.44 3.66
CA ALA A 18 -17.42 1.65 3.85
C ALA A 18 -17.24 2.71 2.76
N ASP A 19 -16.27 2.58 1.84
CA ASP A 19 -16.03 3.58 0.80
C ASP A 19 -16.98 3.38 -0.40
N PRO A 20 -17.89 4.33 -0.67
CA PRO A 20 -18.89 4.19 -1.72
C PRO A 20 -18.30 4.14 -3.14
N TYR A 21 -17.04 4.54 -3.31
CA TYR A 21 -16.33 4.53 -4.58
C TYR A 21 -15.53 3.24 -4.83
N LEU A 22 -15.54 2.31 -3.87
CA LEU A 22 -14.92 0.97 -3.99
C LEU A 22 -15.96 -0.14 -4.25
N HIS A 23 -17.24 0.23 -4.43
CA HIS A 23 -18.30 -0.68 -4.86
C HIS A 23 -18.36 -0.74 -6.38
N SER A 24 -17.41 -1.44 -7.00
CA SER A 24 -17.63 -1.92 -8.36
C SER A 24 -18.66 -3.04 -8.31
N ASP A 25 -19.61 -3.03 -9.25
CA ASP A 25 -20.61 -4.10 -9.45
C ASP A 25 -19.96 -5.47 -9.80
N ASP A 26 -18.63 -5.55 -9.87
CA ASP A 26 -17.87 -6.77 -10.09
C ASP A 26 -17.47 -7.41 -8.74
N PRO A 27 -18.00 -8.60 -8.38
CA PRO A 27 -17.72 -9.29 -7.12
C PRO A 27 -16.23 -9.68 -6.91
N LEU A 28 -15.37 -9.44 -7.91
CA LEU A 28 -13.92 -9.58 -7.81
C LEU A 28 -13.22 -8.40 -7.11
N THR A 29 -13.93 -7.36 -6.69
CA THR A 29 -13.33 -6.07 -6.24
C THR A 29 -12.91 -5.97 -4.79
N LEU A 30 -13.59 -6.65 -3.85
CA LEU A 30 -13.27 -6.51 -2.42
C LEU A 30 -12.07 -7.37 -1.94
N SER A 31 -11.37 -8.10 -2.83
CA SER A 31 -10.38 -9.14 -2.45
C SER A 31 -8.92 -8.80 -2.80
N GLN A 32 -8.65 -7.67 -3.46
CA GLN A 32 -7.49 -7.56 -4.34
C GLN A 32 -6.19 -7.16 -3.63
N LEU A 33 -6.27 -6.22 -2.68
CA LEU A 33 -5.16 -5.84 -1.81
C LEU A 33 -5.14 -6.64 -0.51
N ILE A 34 -6.28 -7.17 -0.04
CA ILE A 34 -6.39 -7.86 1.28
C ILE A 34 -5.32 -8.93 1.44
N ASP A 35 -5.13 -9.77 0.42
CA ASP A 35 -4.17 -10.87 0.45
C ASP A 35 -2.71 -10.39 0.48
N HIS A 36 -2.46 -9.13 0.10
CA HIS A 36 -1.14 -8.51 0.04
C HIS A 36 -0.88 -7.53 1.18
N VAL A 37 -1.91 -6.98 1.84
CA VAL A 37 -1.75 -5.99 2.92
C VAL A 37 -0.84 -6.49 4.05
N PRO A 38 -1.01 -7.71 4.59
CA PRO A 38 -0.11 -8.19 5.65
C PRO A 38 1.36 -8.22 5.21
N GLN A 39 1.64 -8.63 3.96
CA GLN A 39 2.99 -8.64 3.41
C GLN A 39 3.54 -7.22 3.26
N MET A 40 2.75 -6.29 2.71
CA MET A 40 3.16 -4.90 2.55
C MET A 40 3.50 -4.25 3.90
N LEU A 41 2.66 -4.51 4.93
CA LEU A 41 2.91 -4.02 6.28
C LEU A 41 4.16 -4.67 6.91
N ASP A 42 4.46 -5.92 6.57
CA ASP A 42 5.66 -6.62 7.02
C ASP A 42 6.95 -6.02 6.43
N GLU A 43 6.93 -5.74 5.13
CA GLU A 43 8.00 -5.05 4.41
C GLU A 43 8.21 -3.64 4.97
N LEU A 44 7.13 -2.92 5.21
CA LEU A 44 7.17 -1.60 5.84
C LEU A 44 7.74 -1.65 7.26
N CYS A 45 7.42 -2.69 8.05
CA CYS A 45 8.05 -2.90 9.35
C CYS A 45 9.56 -3.07 9.23
N THR A 46 10.03 -3.76 8.18
CA THR A 46 11.45 -3.96 7.92
C THR A 46 12.14 -2.64 7.57
N LEU A 47 11.51 -1.80 6.74
CA LEU A 47 12.01 -0.46 6.40
C LEU A 47 12.06 0.47 7.62
N LEU A 48 11.04 0.42 8.48
CA LEU A 48 10.97 1.24 9.70
C LEU A 48 11.99 0.84 10.77
N ALA A 49 12.41 -0.43 10.78
CA ALA A 49 13.41 -0.96 11.70
C ALA A 49 14.86 -0.68 11.27
N HIS A 50 15.08 -0.27 10.01
CA HIS A 50 16.43 -0.02 9.50
C HIS A 50 17.02 1.27 10.07
N GLU A 51 18.20 1.19 10.67
CA GLU A 51 18.97 2.35 11.10
C GLU A 51 19.79 2.89 9.92
N GLY A 52 19.21 3.80 9.12
CA GLY A 52 19.89 4.37 7.96
C GLY A 52 18.93 4.90 6.90
N GLU A 53 19.47 5.19 5.72
CA GLU A 53 18.65 5.46 4.54
C GLU A 53 18.02 4.12 4.09
N PRO A 54 16.68 4.02 4.02
CA PRO A 54 16.05 2.75 3.68
C PRO A 54 16.36 2.35 2.23
N ASP A 55 16.74 1.10 1.99
CA ASP A 55 16.90 0.56 0.64
C ASP A 55 15.54 0.17 0.05
N PHE A 56 14.85 1.18 -0.48
CA PHE A 56 13.55 1.00 -1.11
C PHE A 56 13.60 0.14 -2.39
N LYS A 57 14.76 0.07 -3.08
CA LYS A 57 14.90 -0.73 -4.31
C LYS A 57 14.88 -2.22 -4.02
N SER A 58 15.58 -2.65 -2.97
CA SER A 58 15.58 -4.05 -2.52
C SER A 58 14.20 -4.48 -2.04
N VAL A 59 13.49 -3.62 -1.29
CA VAL A 59 12.13 -3.91 -0.82
C VAL A 59 11.11 -3.92 -1.97
N ARG A 60 11.23 -3.03 -2.95
CA ARG A 60 10.41 -3.04 -4.18
C ARG A 60 10.50 -4.35 -4.95
N ALA A 61 11.68 -4.98 -5.04
CA ALA A 61 11.82 -6.25 -5.77
C ALA A 61 10.98 -7.39 -5.15
N ALA A 62 10.78 -7.37 -3.82
CA ALA A 62 9.91 -8.32 -3.12
C ALA A 62 8.42 -8.01 -3.35
N SER A 63 8.04 -6.73 -3.27
CA SER A 63 6.63 -6.28 -3.41
C SER A 63 6.12 -6.34 -4.87
N SER A 64 6.95 -5.95 -5.84
CA SER A 64 6.60 -5.96 -7.27
C SER A 64 6.30 -7.37 -7.81
N HIS A 65 6.75 -8.44 -7.14
CA HIS A 65 6.43 -9.82 -7.56
C HIS A 65 5.03 -10.30 -7.13
N GLY A 66 4.42 -9.69 -6.11
CA GLY A 66 3.03 -9.99 -5.68
C GLY A 66 1.98 -9.30 -6.54
N TYR A 67 2.17 -8.00 -6.82
CA TYR A 67 1.19 -7.16 -7.54
C TYR A 67 0.93 -7.62 -9.00
N THR A 68 1.98 -7.96 -9.74
CA THR A 68 1.90 -8.08 -11.21
C THR A 68 1.02 -9.24 -11.70
N ARG A 69 0.73 -10.23 -10.85
CA ARG A 69 -0.05 -11.43 -11.24
C ARG A 69 -1.56 -11.20 -11.18
N SER A 70 -2.01 -10.10 -10.57
CA SER A 70 -3.40 -9.88 -10.17
C SER A 70 -4.13 -8.79 -10.97
N LEU A 71 -3.43 -7.79 -11.51
CA LEU A 71 -4.02 -6.53 -12.03
C LEU A 71 -4.92 -6.62 -13.29
N ALA A 72 -5.31 -7.81 -13.74
CA ALA A 72 -6.22 -7.97 -14.87
C ALA A 72 -7.68 -7.99 -14.41
N GLY A 73 -8.39 -6.90 -14.71
CA GLY A 73 -9.82 -6.75 -14.40
C GLY A 73 -10.14 -5.57 -13.47
N TYR A 74 -9.13 -4.86 -12.97
CA TYR A 74 -9.32 -3.88 -11.90
C TYR A 74 -9.33 -2.44 -12.41
N SER A 75 -10.10 -1.57 -11.75
CA SER A 75 -10.04 -0.13 -11.99
C SER A 75 -8.77 0.46 -11.37
N LEU A 76 -7.98 1.19 -12.17
CA LEU A 76 -6.84 1.94 -11.66
C LEU A 76 -7.24 2.87 -10.52
N THR A 77 -8.41 3.51 -10.62
CA THR A 77 -8.90 4.47 -9.63
C THR A 77 -9.26 3.80 -8.30
N GLU A 78 -9.84 2.60 -8.33
CA GLU A 78 -10.17 1.85 -7.11
C GLU A 78 -8.89 1.39 -6.40
N LEU A 79 -7.95 0.81 -7.15
CA LEU A 79 -6.67 0.37 -6.59
C LEU A 79 -5.87 1.51 -5.95
N LEU A 80 -5.83 2.67 -6.60
CA LEU A 80 -5.17 3.86 -6.03
C LEU A 80 -5.85 4.35 -4.75
N ARG A 81 -7.18 4.24 -4.67
CA ARG A 81 -7.97 4.59 -3.49
C ARG A 81 -7.74 3.60 -2.35
N GLU A 82 -7.69 2.30 -2.62
CA GLU A 82 -7.35 1.28 -1.62
C GLU A 82 -5.96 1.50 -1.02
N LEU A 83 -4.96 1.81 -1.87
CA LEU A 83 -3.60 2.17 -1.45
C LEU A 83 -3.58 3.43 -0.57
N GLU A 84 -4.37 4.45 -0.94
CA GLU A 84 -4.49 5.67 -0.15
C GLU A 84 -5.07 5.38 1.24
N LEU A 85 -6.17 4.63 1.31
CA LEU A 85 -6.81 4.25 2.56
C LEU A 85 -5.85 3.45 3.46
N LEU A 86 -5.06 2.53 2.89
CA LEU A 86 -4.09 1.76 3.65
C LEU A 86 -3.00 2.65 4.24
N ARG A 87 -2.47 3.58 3.45
CA ARG A 87 -1.48 4.57 3.91
C ARG A 87 -2.02 5.41 5.06
N ASP A 88 -3.28 5.86 4.98
CA ASP A 88 -3.92 6.63 6.05
C ASP A 88 -4.08 5.81 7.35
N CYS A 89 -4.48 4.54 7.24
CA CYS A 89 -4.54 3.63 8.39
C CYS A 89 -3.17 3.45 9.06
N VAL A 90 -2.10 3.34 8.26
CA VAL A 90 -0.73 3.27 8.77
C VAL A 90 -0.31 4.57 9.44
N PHE A 91 -0.63 5.74 8.87
CA PHE A 91 -0.31 7.02 9.48
C PHE A 91 -0.98 7.19 10.84
N ASN A 92 -2.27 6.87 10.93
CA ASN A 92 -3.02 6.92 12.19
C ASN A 92 -2.40 6.00 13.23
N PHE A 93 -2.06 4.76 12.85
CA PHE A 93 -1.41 3.82 13.76
C PHE A 93 -0.04 4.32 14.24
N VAL A 94 0.79 4.90 13.35
CA VAL A 94 2.11 5.46 13.72
C VAL A 94 1.94 6.62 14.70
N ALA A 95 0.97 7.52 14.46
CA ALA A 95 0.69 8.65 15.33
C ALA A 95 0.21 8.21 16.73
N GLU A 96 -0.68 7.22 16.82
CA GLU A 96 -1.12 6.66 18.10
C GLU A 96 0.04 6.02 18.88
N LYS A 97 0.91 5.28 18.19
CA LYS A 97 2.06 4.63 18.84
C LYS A 97 3.16 5.60 19.24
N GLU A 98 3.32 6.74 18.56
CA GLU A 98 4.19 7.82 19.02
C GLU A 98 3.80 8.23 20.45
N VAL A 99 2.51 8.57 20.64
CA VAL A 99 1.99 9.03 21.93
C VAL A 99 2.16 7.95 23.00
N GLN A 100 1.89 6.69 22.66
CA GLN A 100 1.99 5.57 23.60
C GLN A 100 3.44 5.26 24.04
N HIS A 101 4.42 5.39 23.13
CA HIS A 101 5.80 4.97 23.37
C HIS A 101 6.79 6.12 23.58
N ASN A 102 6.31 7.37 23.64
CA ASN A 102 7.12 8.58 23.80
C ASN A 102 8.26 8.67 22.77
N VAL A 103 7.94 8.35 21.51
CA VAL A 103 8.90 8.42 20.40
C VAL A 103 9.30 9.88 20.19
N SER A 104 10.58 10.13 19.89
CA SER A 104 11.03 11.51 19.63
C SER A 104 10.39 12.05 18.36
N ARG A 105 10.13 13.37 18.32
CA ARG A 105 9.60 14.05 17.12
C ARG A 105 10.39 13.73 15.85
N ALA A 106 11.71 13.65 15.95
CA ALA A 106 12.57 13.26 14.83
C ALA A 106 12.34 11.80 14.39
N GLY A 107 12.10 10.90 15.34
CA GLY A 107 11.69 9.52 15.08
C GLY A 107 10.35 9.42 14.36
N THR A 108 9.35 10.17 14.82
CA THR A 108 8.03 10.23 14.19
C THR A 108 8.11 10.76 12.76
N ILE A 109 8.81 11.86 12.53
CA ILE A 109 8.99 12.44 11.19
C ILE A 109 9.69 11.45 10.25
N ARG A 110 10.72 10.74 10.74
CA ARG A 110 11.38 9.70 9.95
C ARG A 110 10.41 8.59 9.58
N ALA A 111 9.66 8.06 10.55
CA ALA A 111 8.69 7.00 10.30
C ALA A 111 7.64 7.41 9.26
N LEU A 112 7.03 8.60 9.40
CA LEU A 112 6.04 9.11 8.45
C LEU A 112 6.62 9.30 7.04
N ARG A 113 7.89 9.75 6.92
CA ARG A 113 8.56 9.85 5.61
C ARG A 113 8.79 8.49 4.97
N THR A 114 9.22 7.49 5.76
CA THR A 114 9.41 6.11 5.27
C THR A 114 8.10 5.53 4.76
N VAL A 115 7.01 5.68 5.53
CA VAL A 115 5.66 5.27 5.11
C VAL A 115 5.28 5.97 3.81
N ASN A 116 5.38 7.31 3.75
CA ASN A 116 4.99 8.05 2.56
C ASN A 116 5.77 7.65 1.30
N HIS A 117 7.08 7.40 1.44
CA HIS A 117 7.91 6.98 0.31
C HIS A 117 7.54 5.58 -0.17
N TYR A 118 7.34 4.62 0.76
CA TYR A 118 6.93 3.25 0.41
C TYR A 118 5.65 3.22 -0.45
N PHE A 119 4.58 3.86 0.03
CA PHE A 119 3.32 3.93 -0.72
C PHE A 119 3.42 4.78 -2.01
N GLY A 120 4.30 5.78 -2.03
CA GLY A 120 4.57 6.57 -3.23
C GLY A 120 5.19 5.74 -4.35
N GLU A 121 6.12 4.86 -4.01
CA GLU A 121 6.74 3.93 -4.96
C GLU A 121 5.75 2.89 -5.49
N ASP A 122 4.83 2.39 -4.66
CA ASP A 122 3.77 1.47 -5.11
C ASP A 122 2.77 2.15 -6.04
N THR A 123 2.42 3.41 -5.74
CA THR A 123 1.55 4.23 -6.60
C THR A 123 2.16 4.41 -7.99
N ILE A 124 3.45 4.77 -8.06
CA ILE A 124 4.17 4.93 -9.34
C ILE A 124 4.16 3.62 -10.11
N PHE A 125 4.49 2.51 -9.44
CA PHE A 125 4.52 1.18 -10.05
C PHE A 125 3.17 0.79 -10.66
N VAL A 126 2.08 0.96 -9.91
CA VAL A 126 0.72 0.65 -10.38
C VAL A 126 0.38 1.49 -11.62
N VAL A 127 0.65 2.79 -11.58
CA VAL A 127 0.36 3.68 -12.72
C VAL A 127 1.18 3.30 -13.96
N GLU A 128 2.48 3.05 -13.81
CA GLU A 128 3.35 2.62 -14.91
C GLU A 128 2.86 1.31 -15.53
N HIS A 129 2.48 0.34 -14.70
CA HIS A 129 1.95 -0.94 -15.17
C HIS A 129 0.67 -0.77 -16.01
N TYR A 130 -0.27 0.06 -15.55
CA TYR A 130 -1.50 0.35 -16.29
C TYR A 130 -1.24 1.08 -17.61
N LEU A 131 -0.35 2.06 -17.62
CA LEU A 131 0.02 2.78 -18.84
C LEU A 131 0.66 1.84 -19.89
N GLN A 132 1.57 0.97 -19.47
CA GLN A 132 2.21 -0.01 -20.35
C GLN A 132 1.21 -1.05 -20.89
N ARG A 133 0.28 -1.50 -20.04
CA ARG A 133 -0.81 -2.41 -20.46
C ARG A 133 -1.67 -1.77 -21.55
N ASN A 134 -2.09 -0.52 -21.36
CA ASN A 134 -2.94 0.19 -22.30
C ASN A 134 -2.23 0.43 -23.64
N ALA A 135 -0.92 0.74 -23.63
CA ALA A 135 -0.12 0.85 -24.84
C ALA A 135 -0.09 -0.48 -25.62
N ARG A 136 0.20 -1.61 -24.95
CA ARG A 136 0.21 -2.94 -25.57
C ARG A 136 -1.14 -3.38 -26.12
N GLN A 137 -2.25 -2.92 -25.53
CA GLN A 137 -3.60 -3.23 -26.03
C GLN A 137 -3.92 -2.44 -27.30
N ARG A 138 -3.47 -1.18 -27.40
CA ARG A 138 -3.62 -0.37 -28.62
C ARG A 138 -2.83 -0.96 -29.78
N ASP A 139 -1.57 -1.34 -29.56
CA ASP A 139 -0.71 -1.94 -30.58
C ASP A 139 -1.23 -3.28 -31.14
N LYS A 140 -2.15 -3.95 -30.44
CA LYS A 140 -2.79 -5.21 -30.90
C LYS A 140 -4.10 -4.99 -31.66
N ALA A 141 -4.66 -3.79 -31.62
CA ALA A 141 -5.92 -3.43 -32.25
C ALA A 141 -5.72 -2.77 -33.63
N ASP A 142 -4.49 -2.32 -33.93
CA ASP A 142 -4.03 -1.78 -35.22
C ASP A 142 -3.37 -2.88 -36.08
#